data_AF-A0A2W0EAA0-F1
#
_entry.id   AF-A0A2W0EAA0-F1
#
_cell.length_a   1.000
_cell.length_b   1.000
_cell.length_c   1.000
_cell.angle_alpha   90.00
_cell.angle_beta   90.00
_cell.angle_gamma   90.00
#
_symmetry.space_group_name_H-M   'P 1'
#
loop_
_entity.id
_entity.type
_entity.pdbx_description
1 polymer ?
#
loop_
_entity_poly.entity_id
_entity_poly.type
_entity_poly.pdbx_seq_one_letter_code
_entity_poly.pdbx_strand_id
1 'polypeptide(L)'
;AAHLALLEDPALLDAASQSVALGTAATHAWSQAIDAQCEVLQQTGSTLLAERANDLRDLKQRVLRVLLGDTWHYDVPAGAIVAAHELTPSDLLQLSQQGVAGLCMAEGGATSHVAILARGKGLPCMVALGSTLLDQQQGQAVVLDADGGRLELTPNAERLTDVRQLQQQQQQRRAEQQAQAHTPALTTD
;
A
#
# COMPACT_ATOMS: atom_id res chain seq x y z
N ALA A 1 -10.55 8.32 7.38
CA ALA A 1 -11.97 8.35 7.79
C ALA A 1 -12.50 6.94 8.06
N ALA A 2 -12.55 6.03 7.07
CA ALA A 2 -13.08 4.67 7.28
C ALA A 2 -12.32 3.82 8.32
N HIS A 3 -10.98 3.78 8.26
CA HIS A 3 -10.16 3.05 9.24
C HIS A 3 -10.29 3.58 10.67
N LEU A 4 -10.54 4.90 10.83
CA LEU A 4 -10.75 5.51 12.14
C LEU A 4 -12.09 5.03 12.73
N ALA A 5 -13.14 5.02 11.92
CA ALA A 5 -14.46 4.56 12.35
C ALA A 5 -14.46 3.07 12.76
N LEU A 6 -13.63 2.23 12.13
CA LEU A 6 -13.45 0.83 12.54
C LEU A 6 -12.70 0.70 13.87
N LEU A 7 -11.70 1.55 14.12
CA LEU A 7 -10.96 1.62 15.38
C LEU A 7 -11.82 2.11 16.55
N GLU A 8 -12.77 3.00 16.25
CA GLU A 8 -13.68 3.60 17.23
C GLU A 8 -14.95 2.76 17.45
N ASP A 9 -15.05 1.55 16.85
CA ASP A 9 -16.18 0.65 17.05
C ASP A 9 -16.28 0.23 18.53
N PRO A 10 -17.36 0.61 19.25
CA PRO A 10 -17.53 0.26 20.65
C PRO A 10 -17.52 -1.25 20.90
N ALA A 11 -18.07 -2.06 19.99
CA ALA A 11 -18.13 -3.51 20.17
C ALA A 11 -16.72 -4.13 20.17
N LEU A 12 -15.84 -3.62 19.32
CA LEU A 12 -14.43 -4.04 19.25
C LEU A 12 -13.67 -3.63 20.51
N LEU A 13 -13.81 -2.36 20.92
CA LEU A 13 -13.13 -1.80 22.09
C LEU A 13 -13.60 -2.45 23.40
N ASP A 14 -14.90 -2.72 23.53
CA ASP A 14 -15.48 -3.39 24.69
C ASP A 14 -14.98 -4.83 24.80
N ALA A 15 -14.96 -5.58 23.69
CA ALA A 15 -14.46 -6.96 23.67
C ALA A 15 -12.99 -7.03 24.09
N ALA A 16 -12.14 -6.15 23.55
CA ALA A 16 -10.74 -6.07 23.93
C ALA A 16 -10.58 -5.67 25.41
N SER A 17 -11.31 -4.64 25.87
CA SER A 17 -11.22 -4.13 27.25
C SER A 17 -11.68 -5.15 28.29
N GLN A 18 -12.74 -5.91 28.00
CA GLN A 18 -13.21 -7.00 28.86
C GLN A 18 -12.16 -8.10 29.00
N SER A 19 -11.53 -8.52 27.90
CA SER A 19 -10.46 -9.53 27.94
C SER A 19 -9.26 -9.04 28.77
N VAL A 20 -8.89 -7.76 28.66
CA VAL A 20 -7.86 -7.16 29.52
C VAL A 20 -8.27 -7.16 30.99
N ALA A 21 -9.51 -6.81 31.31
CA ALA A 21 -10.02 -6.83 32.68
C ALA A 21 -10.01 -8.24 33.30
N LEU A 22 -10.10 -9.29 32.47
CA LEU A 22 -9.97 -10.69 32.88
C LEU A 22 -8.52 -11.18 33.02
N GLY A 23 -7.53 -10.31 32.81
CA GLY A 23 -6.10 -10.59 32.99
C GLY A 23 -5.33 -10.93 31.72
N THR A 24 -5.95 -10.83 30.54
CA THR A 24 -5.27 -11.03 29.26
C THR A 24 -4.36 -9.83 28.94
N ALA A 25 -3.18 -10.08 28.40
CA ALA A 25 -2.30 -9.01 27.91
C ALA A 25 -2.98 -8.19 26.81
N ALA A 26 -2.83 -6.86 26.84
CA ALA A 26 -3.51 -5.94 25.91
C ALA A 26 -3.28 -6.28 24.43
N THR A 27 -2.08 -6.70 24.06
CA THR A 27 -1.73 -7.15 22.70
C THR A 27 -2.55 -8.38 22.29
N HIS A 28 -2.69 -9.36 23.18
CA HIS A 28 -3.46 -10.57 22.91
C HIS A 28 -4.96 -10.30 22.87
N ALA A 29 -5.47 -9.51 23.82
CA ALA A 29 -6.88 -9.11 23.87
C ALA A 29 -7.31 -8.36 22.59
N TRP A 30 -6.49 -7.41 22.13
CA TRP A 30 -6.73 -6.70 20.88
C TRP A 30 -6.69 -7.62 19.65
N SER A 31 -5.70 -8.51 19.57
CA SER A 31 -5.59 -9.50 18.49
C SER A 31 -6.87 -10.34 18.39
N GLN A 32 -7.33 -10.91 19.50
CA GLN A 32 -8.52 -11.75 19.55
C GLN A 32 -9.78 -11.00 19.13
N ALA A 33 -9.95 -9.76 19.60
CA ALA A 33 -11.12 -8.95 19.28
C ALA A 33 -11.20 -8.65 17.76
N ILE A 34 -10.06 -8.31 17.13
CA ILE A 34 -10.03 -8.14 15.67
C ILE A 34 -10.26 -9.46 14.94
N ASP A 35 -9.64 -10.56 15.38
CA ASP A 35 -9.76 -11.85 14.69
C ASP A 35 -11.22 -12.33 14.66
N ALA A 36 -11.95 -12.18 15.77
CA ALA A 36 -13.38 -12.47 15.84
C ALA A 36 -14.21 -11.62 14.87
N GLN A 37 -13.91 -10.31 14.77
CA GLN A 37 -14.61 -9.43 13.82
C GLN A 37 -14.28 -9.78 12.36
N CYS A 38 -13.04 -10.15 12.06
CA CYS A 38 -12.64 -10.63 10.74
C CYS A 38 -13.43 -11.89 10.36
N GLU A 39 -13.59 -12.85 11.27
CA GLU A 39 -14.36 -14.07 11.03
C GLU A 39 -15.83 -13.75 10.71
N VAL A 40 -16.46 -12.87 11.47
CA VAL A 40 -17.84 -12.43 11.21
C VAL A 40 -17.97 -11.83 9.81
N LEU A 41 -17.06 -10.92 9.42
CA LEU A 41 -17.09 -10.31 8.09
C LEU A 41 -16.88 -11.32 6.96
N GLN A 42 -15.96 -12.27 7.14
CA GLN A 42 -15.69 -13.30 6.14
C GLN A 42 -16.85 -14.28 5.96
N GLN A 43 -17.59 -14.58 7.02
CA GLN A 43 -18.74 -15.49 6.98
C GLN A 43 -19.97 -14.90 6.27
N THR A 44 -19.99 -13.58 5.99
CA THR A 44 -21.10 -12.94 5.29
C THR A 44 -21.22 -13.31 3.81
N GLY A 45 -20.18 -13.91 3.21
CA GLY A 45 -20.14 -14.28 1.79
C GLY A 45 -20.06 -13.09 0.81
N SER A 46 -19.93 -11.86 1.30
CA SER A 46 -19.77 -10.66 0.47
C SER A 46 -18.30 -10.37 0.20
N THR A 47 -17.94 -10.23 -1.08
CA THR A 47 -16.57 -9.85 -1.48
C THR A 47 -16.15 -8.50 -0.91
N LEU A 48 -17.06 -7.51 -0.90
CA LEU A 48 -16.83 -6.19 -0.31
C LEU A 48 -16.53 -6.27 1.20
N LEU A 49 -17.24 -7.13 1.94
CA LEU A 49 -17.00 -7.30 3.37
C LEU A 49 -15.74 -8.13 3.65
N ALA A 50 -15.39 -9.05 2.76
CA ALA A 50 -14.11 -9.75 2.83
C ALA A 50 -12.92 -8.80 2.65
N GLU A 51 -13.03 -7.80 1.77
CA GLU A 51 -12.02 -6.73 1.64
C GLU A 51 -11.89 -5.92 2.94
N ARG A 52 -13.00 -5.61 3.63
CA ARG A 52 -12.95 -4.94 4.94
C ARG A 52 -12.26 -5.77 6.04
N ALA A 53 -12.28 -7.10 5.95
CA ALA A 53 -11.52 -7.93 6.87
C ALA A 53 -10.00 -7.72 6.71
N ASN A 54 -9.52 -7.45 5.48
CA ASN A 54 -8.12 -7.11 5.26
C ASN A 54 -7.76 -5.74 5.86
N ASP A 55 -8.66 -4.76 5.78
CA ASP A 55 -8.49 -3.47 6.45
C ASP A 55 -8.39 -3.62 7.99
N LEU A 56 -9.22 -4.48 8.58
CA LEU A 56 -9.12 -4.81 10.02
C LEU A 56 -7.81 -5.50 10.37
N ARG A 57 -7.29 -6.39 9.52
CA ARG A 57 -5.98 -7.02 9.72
C ARG A 57 -4.85 -5.99 9.67
N ASP A 58 -4.90 -5.02 8.76
CA ASP A 58 -3.93 -3.92 8.72
C ASP A 58 -3.98 -3.10 10.02
N LEU A 59 -5.18 -2.73 10.47
CA LEU A 59 -5.39 -2.04 11.74
C LEU A 59 -4.88 -2.84 12.95
N LYS A 60 -5.10 -4.15 12.96
CA LYS A 60 -4.60 -5.05 14.00
C LYS A 60 -3.09 -4.90 14.13
N GLN A 61 -2.36 -5.07 13.04
CA GLN A 61 -0.90 -5.00 13.04
C GLN A 61 -0.41 -3.63 13.48
N ARG A 62 -1.06 -2.56 13.02
CA ARG A 62 -0.68 -1.20 13.38
C ARG A 62 -0.84 -0.89 14.87
N VAL A 63 -1.96 -1.28 15.48
CA VAL A 63 -2.17 -1.09 16.93
C VAL A 63 -1.23 -1.99 17.74
N LEU A 64 -0.99 -3.24 17.31
CA LEU A 64 -0.03 -4.12 17.97
C LEU A 64 1.37 -3.52 18.00
N ARG A 65 1.84 -2.94 16.89
CA ARG A 65 3.14 -2.25 16.84
C ARG A 65 3.22 -1.12 17.87
N VAL A 66 2.17 -0.29 17.95
CA VAL A 66 2.09 0.79 18.95
C VAL A 66 2.11 0.25 20.39
N LEU A 67 1.32 -0.79 20.68
CA LEU A 67 1.26 -1.39 22.02
C LEU A 67 2.58 -2.05 22.44
N LEU A 68 3.33 -2.60 21.49
CA LEU A 68 4.64 -3.20 21.73
C LEU A 68 5.76 -2.15 21.83
N GLY A 69 5.45 -0.87 21.59
CA GLY A 69 6.46 0.18 21.48
C GLY A 69 7.39 0.00 20.28
N ASP A 70 6.98 -0.81 19.30
CA ASP A 70 7.77 -1.11 18.11
C ASP A 70 7.54 -0.03 17.06
N THR A 71 8.58 0.76 16.80
CA THR A 71 8.62 1.67 15.68
C THR A 71 9.09 0.92 14.43
N TRP A 72 8.25 0.05 13.90
CA TRP A 72 8.54 -0.65 12.64
C TRP A 72 8.76 0.37 11.52
N HIS A 73 9.99 0.46 11.04
CA HIS A 73 10.36 1.32 9.91
C HIS A 73 10.98 0.49 8.82
N TYR A 74 10.47 0.67 7.60
CA TYR A 74 11.20 0.26 6.41
C TYR A 74 12.46 1.12 6.32
N ASP A 75 13.64 0.51 6.26
CA ASP A 75 14.86 1.22 5.91
C ASP A 75 15.01 1.17 4.38
N VAL A 76 14.26 2.04 3.70
CA VAL A 76 14.20 2.09 2.24
C VAL A 76 14.74 3.44 1.76
N PRO A 77 15.78 3.45 0.90
CA PRO A 77 16.33 4.71 0.42
C PRO A 77 15.32 5.41 -0.50
N ALA A 78 15.32 6.74 -0.45
CA ALA A 78 14.53 7.56 -1.38
C ALA A 78 14.89 7.22 -2.83
N GLY A 79 13.88 7.13 -3.69
CA GLY A 79 14.02 6.71 -5.08
C GLY A 79 14.08 5.19 -5.30
N ALA A 80 13.99 4.37 -4.26
CA ALA A 80 13.93 2.92 -4.41
C ALA A 80 12.61 2.44 -5.03
N ILE A 81 12.66 1.32 -5.74
CA ILE A 81 11.49 0.53 -6.11
C ILE A 81 11.35 -0.61 -5.10
N VAL A 82 10.19 -0.72 -4.46
CA VAL A 82 9.96 -1.71 -3.41
C VAL A 82 9.23 -2.91 -3.99
N ALA A 83 9.82 -4.09 -3.79
CA ALA A 83 9.21 -5.37 -4.10
C ALA A 83 8.68 -6.03 -2.81
N ALA A 84 7.44 -6.48 -2.83
CA ALA A 84 6.81 -7.16 -1.71
C ALA A 84 5.87 -8.27 -2.19
N HIS A 85 5.49 -9.18 -1.30
CA HIS A 85 4.48 -10.20 -1.63
C HIS A 85 3.11 -9.54 -1.84
N GLU A 86 2.69 -8.77 -0.83
CA GLU A 86 1.54 -7.88 -0.81
C GLU A 86 1.92 -6.69 0.09
N LEU A 87 1.29 -5.53 -0.14
CA LEU A 87 1.44 -4.34 0.71
C LEU A 87 0.08 -3.99 1.29
N THR A 88 0.07 -3.44 2.51
CA THR A 88 -1.15 -2.87 3.10
C THR A 88 -1.26 -1.36 2.80
N PRO A 89 -2.43 -0.73 3.00
CA PRO A 89 -2.57 0.73 2.91
C PRO A 89 -1.64 1.48 3.87
N SER A 90 -1.38 0.92 5.06
CA SER A 90 -0.44 1.49 6.02
C SER A 90 1.01 1.42 5.51
N ASP A 91 1.40 0.32 4.87
CA ASP A 91 2.74 0.18 4.27
C ASP A 91 2.92 1.19 3.14
N LEU A 92 1.94 1.32 2.24
CA LEU A 92 1.94 2.32 1.17
C LEU A 92 2.13 3.73 1.71
N LEU A 93 1.44 4.08 2.80
CA LEU A 93 1.57 5.41 3.41
C LEU A 93 3.01 5.65 3.85
N GLN A 94 3.60 4.72 4.58
CA GLN A 94 4.96 4.82 5.10
C GLN A 94 6.00 4.89 3.97
N LEU A 95 5.92 3.97 2.99
CA LEU A 95 6.82 3.95 1.84
C LEU A 95 6.70 5.23 1.01
N SER A 96 5.48 5.74 0.81
CA SER A 96 5.28 7.01 0.09
C SER A 96 5.93 8.20 0.79
N GLN A 97 5.94 8.22 2.14
CA GLN A 97 6.59 9.27 2.92
C GLN A 97 8.12 9.19 2.87
N GLN A 98 8.68 7.99 2.63
CA GLN A 98 10.11 7.77 2.43
C GLN A 98 10.59 8.11 1.02
N GLY A 99 9.69 8.49 0.11
CA GLY A 99 10.03 8.93 -1.24
C GLY A 99 10.43 7.78 -2.16
N VAL A 100 9.81 6.60 -2.02
CA VAL A 100 9.98 5.51 -2.99
C VAL A 100 9.58 5.93 -4.40
N ALA A 101 10.29 5.42 -5.41
CA ALA A 101 10.00 5.70 -6.82
C ALA A 101 8.91 4.80 -7.41
N GLY A 102 8.61 3.67 -6.78
CA GLY A 102 7.57 2.76 -7.27
C GLY A 102 7.42 1.49 -6.43
N LEU A 103 6.37 0.72 -6.74
CA LEU A 103 5.96 -0.47 -6.00
C LEU A 103 5.74 -1.65 -6.94
N CYS A 104 6.15 -2.83 -6.50
CA CYS A 104 5.98 -4.10 -7.18
C CYS A 104 5.43 -5.13 -6.19
N MET A 105 4.32 -5.78 -6.51
CA MET A 105 3.72 -6.82 -5.69
C MET A 105 3.66 -8.16 -6.42
N ALA A 106 4.01 -9.24 -5.73
CA ALA A 106 3.95 -10.60 -6.26
C ALA A 106 2.49 -11.03 -6.47
N GLU A 107 1.61 -10.65 -5.54
CA GLU A 107 0.17 -10.90 -5.58
C GLU A 107 -0.63 -9.59 -5.65
N GLY A 108 -1.95 -9.70 -5.64
CA GLY A 108 -2.89 -8.58 -5.70
C GLY A 108 -3.43 -8.30 -7.11
N GLY A 109 -4.51 -7.53 -7.16
CA GLY A 109 -5.17 -7.11 -8.39
C GLY A 109 -4.93 -5.64 -8.74
N ALA A 110 -5.03 -5.28 -10.02
CA ALA A 110 -4.92 -3.89 -10.47
C ALA A 110 -6.03 -2.99 -9.91
N THR A 111 -7.14 -3.59 -9.47
CA THR A 111 -8.26 -2.93 -8.78
C THR A 111 -8.17 -3.02 -7.26
N SER A 112 -7.06 -3.55 -6.72
CA SER A 112 -6.86 -3.61 -5.26
C SER A 112 -6.78 -2.20 -4.67
N HIS A 113 -7.18 -2.10 -3.41
CA HIS A 113 -7.15 -0.84 -2.67
C HIS A 113 -5.78 -0.16 -2.73
N VAL A 114 -4.70 -0.92 -2.55
CA VAL A 114 -3.33 -0.40 -2.58
C VAL A 114 -2.92 0.05 -3.98
N ALA A 115 -3.27 -0.70 -5.03
CA ALA A 115 -3.01 -0.28 -6.41
C ALA A 115 -3.73 1.04 -6.75
N ILE A 116 -4.98 1.20 -6.32
CA ILE A 116 -5.77 2.42 -6.50
C ILE A 116 -5.16 3.59 -5.74
N LEU A 117 -4.79 3.40 -4.46
CA LEU A 117 -4.17 4.45 -3.65
C LEU A 117 -2.80 4.87 -4.20
N ALA A 118 -1.97 3.92 -4.66
CA ALA A 118 -0.69 4.21 -5.27
C ALA A 118 -0.86 5.07 -6.53
N ARG A 119 -1.81 4.71 -7.40
CA ARG A 119 -2.18 5.51 -8.58
C ARG A 119 -2.63 6.91 -8.19
N GLY A 120 -3.49 7.06 -7.18
CA GLY A 120 -3.95 8.35 -6.69
C GLY A 120 -2.81 9.25 -6.18
N LYS A 121 -1.73 8.64 -5.68
CA LYS A 121 -0.49 9.34 -5.28
C LYS A 121 0.45 9.62 -6.45
N GLY A 122 0.18 9.10 -7.64
CA GLY A 122 1.08 9.15 -8.79
C GLY A 122 2.33 8.29 -8.61
N LEU A 123 2.26 7.25 -7.78
CA LEU A 123 3.32 6.26 -7.61
C LEU A 123 3.13 5.13 -8.63
N PRO A 124 4.12 4.87 -9.51
CA PRO A 124 4.12 3.68 -10.37
C PRO A 124 3.95 2.41 -9.53
N CYS A 125 3.00 1.56 -9.91
CA CYS A 125 2.66 0.36 -9.17
C CYS A 125 2.34 -0.79 -10.13
N MET A 126 3.01 -1.92 -9.95
CA MET A 126 2.72 -3.18 -10.64
C MET A 126 2.39 -4.27 -9.62
N VAL A 127 1.46 -5.13 -10.00
CA VAL A 127 0.90 -6.19 -9.14
C VAL A 127 0.83 -7.49 -9.92
N ALA A 128 0.62 -8.62 -9.23
CA ALA A 128 0.58 -9.94 -9.84
C ALA A 128 1.83 -10.30 -10.65
N LEU A 129 3.02 -9.87 -10.18
CA LEU A 129 4.31 -10.16 -10.82
C LEU A 129 4.81 -11.59 -10.55
N GLY A 130 4.14 -12.34 -9.65
CA GLY A 130 4.52 -13.68 -9.27
C GLY A 130 5.63 -13.72 -8.21
N SER A 131 5.84 -14.90 -7.60
CA SER A 131 6.77 -15.08 -6.49
C SER A 131 8.23 -14.84 -6.84
N THR A 132 8.62 -15.00 -8.11
CA THR A 132 9.99 -14.75 -8.60
C THR A 132 10.45 -13.29 -8.46
N LEU A 133 9.50 -12.37 -8.24
CA LEU A 133 9.79 -10.99 -7.85
C LEU A 133 10.58 -10.92 -6.52
N LEU A 134 10.32 -11.85 -5.60
CA LEU A 134 10.93 -11.84 -4.26
C LEU A 134 12.35 -12.40 -4.25
N ASP A 135 12.74 -13.11 -5.31
CA ASP A 135 14.09 -13.67 -5.48
C ASP A 135 15.10 -12.64 -6.00
N GLN A 136 14.66 -11.41 -6.28
CA GLN A 136 15.50 -10.36 -6.86
C GLN A 136 16.50 -9.79 -5.85
N GLN A 137 17.70 -9.49 -6.33
CA GLN A 137 18.74 -8.93 -5.47
C GLN A 137 18.44 -7.49 -5.07
N GLN A 138 18.58 -7.19 -3.78
CA GLN A 138 18.44 -5.83 -3.27
C GLN A 138 19.60 -4.94 -3.74
N GLY A 139 19.31 -3.66 -3.94
CA GLY A 139 20.30 -2.64 -4.30
C GLY A 139 20.69 -2.61 -5.79
N GLN A 140 20.14 -3.50 -6.62
CA GLN A 140 20.36 -3.44 -8.07
C GLN A 140 19.51 -2.33 -8.72
N ALA A 141 20.05 -1.74 -9.80
CA ALA A 141 19.31 -0.77 -10.60
C ALA A 141 18.21 -1.48 -11.39
N VAL A 142 16.98 -0.97 -11.33
CA VAL A 142 15.84 -1.51 -12.07
C VAL A 142 15.04 -0.37 -12.70
N VAL A 143 14.31 -0.66 -13.78
CA VAL A 143 13.34 0.26 -14.37
C VAL A 143 11.95 -0.34 -14.23
N LEU A 144 11.06 0.41 -13.60
CA LEU A 144 9.64 0.09 -13.50
C LEU A 144 8.86 0.91 -14.54
N ASP A 145 8.39 0.24 -15.59
CA ASP A 145 7.50 0.80 -16.59
C ASP A 145 6.07 0.29 -16.33
N ALA A 146 5.33 1.01 -15.48
CA ALA A 146 3.98 0.63 -15.11
C ALA A 146 2.96 0.85 -16.26
N ASP A 147 3.24 1.76 -17.20
CA ASP A 147 2.39 2.00 -18.37
C ASP A 147 2.54 0.88 -19.40
N GLY A 148 3.78 0.44 -19.62
CA GLY A 148 4.13 -0.69 -20.48
C GLY A 148 3.97 -2.06 -19.83
N GLY A 149 3.68 -2.11 -18.52
CA GLY A 149 3.52 -3.35 -17.76
C GLY A 149 4.80 -4.18 -17.67
N ARG A 150 5.97 -3.54 -17.51
CA ARG A 150 7.28 -4.20 -17.51
C ARG A 150 8.15 -3.77 -16.34
N LEU A 151 8.78 -4.75 -15.70
CA LEU A 151 9.89 -4.55 -14.76
C LEU A 151 11.19 -5.02 -15.42
N GLU A 152 12.13 -4.09 -15.64
CA GLU A 152 13.46 -4.38 -16.20
C GLU A 152 14.47 -4.49 -15.05
N LEU A 153 15.04 -5.68 -14.85
CA LEU A 153 15.91 -5.98 -13.71
C LEU A 153 17.38 -5.61 -13.92
N THR A 154 17.81 -5.51 -15.18
CA THR A 154 19.21 -5.23 -15.57
C THR A 154 19.28 -4.20 -16.70
N PRO A 155 18.74 -2.99 -16.50
CA PRO A 155 18.82 -1.92 -17.50
C PRO A 155 20.27 -1.49 -17.72
N ASN A 156 20.64 -1.21 -18.96
CA ASN A 156 21.95 -0.63 -19.28
C ASN A 156 21.97 0.89 -18.97
N ALA A 157 23.16 1.50 -18.99
CA ALA A 157 23.33 2.90 -18.64
C ALA A 157 22.60 3.87 -19.60
N GLU A 158 22.50 3.50 -20.87
CA GLU A 158 21.73 4.24 -21.90
C GLU A 158 20.25 4.25 -21.53
N ARG A 159 19.67 3.09 -21.25
CA ARG A 159 18.28 2.93 -20.81
C ARG A 159 17.98 3.73 -19.55
N LEU A 160 18.86 3.73 -18.56
CA LEU A 160 18.70 4.55 -17.35
C LEU A 160 18.70 6.05 -17.67
N THR A 161 19.45 6.48 -18.67
CA THR A 161 19.49 7.88 -19.10
C THR A 161 18.19 8.26 -19.82
N ASP A 162 17.71 7.41 -20.72
CA ASP A 162 16.44 7.61 -21.42
C ASP A 162 15.27 7.71 -20.45
N VAL A 163 15.22 6.81 -19.47
CA VAL A 163 14.15 6.79 -18.44
C VAL A 163 14.16 8.07 -17.62
N ARG A 164 15.33 8.60 -17.24
CA ARG A 164 15.43 9.88 -16.54
C ARG A 164 14.89 11.04 -17.39
N GLN A 165 15.17 11.06 -18.69
CA GLN A 165 14.64 12.07 -19.59
C GLN A 165 13.11 11.95 -19.73
N LEU A 166 12.60 10.74 -19.85
CA LEU A 166 11.15 10.47 -19.89
C LEU A 166 10.45 10.95 -18.62
N GLN A 167 11.03 10.66 -17.44
CA GLN A 167 10.50 11.12 -16.15
C GLN A 167 10.42 12.65 -16.07
N GLN A 168 11.46 13.36 -16.52
CA GLN A 168 11.45 14.83 -16.56
C GLN A 168 10.35 15.37 -17.49
N GLN A 169 10.20 14.80 -18.67
CA GLN A 169 9.13 15.18 -19.61
C GLN A 169 7.74 14.92 -19.05
N GLN A 170 7.54 13.79 -18.37
CA GLN A 170 6.25 13.47 -17.72
C GLN A 170 5.95 14.45 -16.57
N GLN A 171 6.96 14.80 -15.77
CA GLN A 171 6.80 15.79 -14.69
C GLN A 171 6.40 17.16 -15.24
N GLN A 172 7.02 17.59 -16.34
CA GLN A 172 6.67 18.85 -17.00
C GLN A 172 5.25 18.82 -17.57
N ARG A 173 4.87 17.76 -18.30
CA ARG A 173 3.50 17.57 -18.80
C ARG A 173 2.47 17.58 -17.68
N ARG A 174 2.75 16.90 -16.56
CA ARG A 174 1.86 16.87 -15.39
C ARG A 174 1.69 18.27 -14.77
N ALA A 175 2.76 19.06 -14.70
CA ALA A 175 2.69 20.43 -14.20
C ALA A 175 1.81 21.33 -15.10
N GLU A 176 1.95 21.21 -16.42
CA GLU A 176 1.11 21.93 -17.39
C GLU A 176 -0.36 21.54 -17.28
N GLN A 177 -0.65 20.23 -17.20
CA GLN A 177 -2.01 19.71 -16.99
C GLN A 177 -2.62 20.22 -15.68
N GLN A 178 -1.85 20.23 -14.59
CA GLN A 178 -2.30 20.73 -13.29
C GLN A 178 -2.64 22.22 -13.34
N ALA A 179 -1.86 23.02 -14.07
CA ALA A 179 -2.12 24.45 -14.24
C ALA A 179 -3.43 24.72 -15.01
N GLN A 180 -3.82 23.81 -15.90
CA GLN A 180 -5.06 23.89 -16.69
C GLN A 180 -6.25 23.17 -16.05
N ALA A 181 -6.07 22.48 -14.91
CA ALA A 181 -7.08 21.62 -14.30
C ALA A 181 -8.40 22.33 -13.89
N HIS A 182 -8.36 23.66 -13.75
CA HIS A 182 -9.53 24.50 -13.44
C HIS A 182 -10.24 25.07 -14.67
N THR A 183 -9.71 24.82 -15.87
CA THR A 183 -10.36 25.25 -17.11
C THR A 183 -11.51 24.29 -17.48
N PRO A 184 -12.55 24.77 -18.17
CA PRO A 184 -13.62 23.90 -18.64
C PRO A 184 -13.09 22.77 -19.53
N ALA A 185 -13.53 21.54 -19.27
CA ALA A 185 -13.25 20.39 -20.12
C ALA A 185 -14.14 20.46 -21.39
N LEU A 186 -13.67 21.19 -22.40
CA LEU A 186 -14.34 21.33 -23.68
C LEU A 186 -13.69 20.42 -24.72
N THR A 187 -14.52 19.77 -25.53
CA THR A 187 -14.09 19.07 -26.74
C THR A 187 -13.56 20.07 -27.76
N THR A 188 -12.81 19.58 -28.75
CA THR A 188 -12.27 20.43 -29.83
C THR A 188 -13.34 20.90 -30.81
N ASP A 189 -14.46 20.18 -30.89
CA ASP A 189 -15.69 20.48 -31.64
C ASP A 189 -16.80 21.03 -30.72
#